data_AF-A0A1E4LLA7-F1
#
_entry.id   AF-A0A1E4LLA7-F1
#
_cell.length_a   1.000
_cell.length_b   1.000
_cell.length_c   1.000
_cell.angle_alpha   90.00
_cell.angle_beta   90.00
_cell.angle_gamma   90.00
#
_symmetry.space_group_name_H-M   'P 1'
#
loop_
_entity.id
_entity.type
_entity.pdbx_description
1 polymer ?
#
loop_
_entity_poly.entity_id
_entity_poly.type
_entity_poly.pdbx_seq_one_letter_code
_entity_poly.pdbx_strand_id
1 'polypeptide(L)'
;MVVLEALLTVIGLGLGATFPVTTVSVQNGVDQKHLGVATGMLTFLRSLGSALGVAVLGAIALGYSIPLGAEAGGLKASRIADAFPFSVLFYTLAAMMLAGSAINALMPHKPLRGRAETPAPALAE
;
A
#
# COMPACT_ATOMS: atom_id res chain seq x y z
N MET A 1 -23.45 9.61 -4.19
CA MET A 1 -22.79 9.49 -2.86
C MET A 1 -22.55 8.02 -2.52
N VAL A 2 -23.58 7.18 -2.39
CA VAL A 2 -23.44 5.74 -2.04
C VAL A 2 -22.45 4.96 -2.92
N VAL A 3 -22.40 5.20 -4.23
CA VAL A 3 -21.44 4.49 -5.12
C VAL A 3 -19.99 4.82 -4.80
N LEU A 4 -19.68 6.09 -4.52
CA LEU A 4 -18.32 6.52 -4.15
C LEU A 4 -17.92 5.90 -2.81
N GLU A 5 -18.82 5.92 -1.84
CA GLU A 5 -18.60 5.30 -0.53
C GLU A 5 -18.32 3.80 -0.66
N ALA A 6 -19.14 3.07 -1.43
CA ALA A 6 -18.93 1.65 -1.68
C ALA A 6 -17.57 1.35 -2.33
N LEU A 7 -17.16 2.15 -3.32
CA LEU A 7 -15.86 2.01 -3.96
C LEU A 7 -14.71 2.26 -2.97
N LEU A 8 -14.79 3.31 -2.16
CA LEU A 8 -13.79 3.62 -1.14
C LEU A 8 -13.74 2.54 -0.04
N THR A 9 -14.88 1.96 0.34
CA THR A 9 -14.93 0.83 1.27
C THR A 9 -14.22 -0.40 0.71
N VAL A 10 -14.48 -0.77 -0.54
CA VAL A 10 -13.82 -1.92 -1.20
C VAL A 10 -12.31 -1.70 -1.29
N ILE A 11 -11.87 -0.49 -1.67
CA ILE A 11 -10.46 -0.12 -1.71
C ILE A 11 -9.83 -0.23 -0.32
N GLY A 12 -10.49 0.32 0.71
CA GLY A 12 -10.00 0.29 2.09
C GLY A 12 -9.83 -1.13 2.63
N LEU A 13 -10.79 -2.02 2.36
CA LEU A 13 -10.70 -3.42 2.76
C LEU A 13 -9.52 -4.15 2.09
N GLY A 14 -9.32 -3.93 0.79
CA GLY A 14 -8.21 -4.52 0.05
C GLY A 14 -6.83 -4.04 0.52
N LEU A 15 -6.69 -2.73 0.77
CA LEU A 15 -5.46 -2.15 1.33
C LEU A 15 -5.17 -2.72 2.72
N GLY A 16 -6.19 -2.81 3.58
CA GLY A 16 -6.03 -3.32 4.95
C GLY A 16 -5.50 -4.75 5.01
N ALA A 17 -5.97 -5.62 4.11
CA ALA A 17 -5.50 -7.01 4.04
C ALA A 17 -4.09 -7.15 3.44
N THR A 18 -3.67 -6.24 2.56
CA THR A 18 -2.36 -6.33 1.88
C THR A 18 -1.18 -6.15 2.85
N PHE A 19 -1.30 -5.24 3.82
CA PHE A 19 -0.24 -4.96 4.80
C PHE A 19 0.23 -6.19 5.62
N PRO A 20 -0.67 -6.94 6.30
CA PRO A 20 -0.27 -8.12 7.05
C PRO A 20 0.23 -9.24 6.13
N VAL A 21 -0.40 -9.43 4.95
CA VAL A 21 0.00 -10.47 3.99
C VAL A 21 1.43 -10.27 3.50
N THR A 22 1.79 -9.07 3.05
CA THR A 22 3.17 -8.77 2.61
C THR A 22 4.17 -8.89 3.77
N THR A 23 3.79 -8.44 4.97
CA THR A 23 4.67 -8.50 6.15
C THR A 23 5.00 -9.95 6.53
N VAL A 24 3.98 -10.80 6.65
CA VAL A 24 4.15 -12.23 6.96
C VAL A 24 4.91 -12.94 5.85
N SER A 25 4.66 -12.60 4.58
CA SER A 25 5.36 -13.20 3.44
C SER A 25 6.87 -12.92 3.47
N VAL A 26 7.27 -11.67 3.75
CA VAL A 26 8.68 -11.28 3.90
C VAL A 26 9.31 -11.97 5.10
N GLN A 27 8.62 -12.01 6.23
CA GLN A 27 9.11 -12.69 7.44
C GLN A 27 9.26 -14.20 7.25
N ASN A 28 8.35 -14.84 6.51
CA ASN A 28 8.41 -16.27 6.20
C ASN A 28 9.55 -16.62 5.22
N GLY A 29 9.96 -15.65 4.39
CA GLY A 29 11.05 -15.82 3.43
C GLY A 29 12.43 -15.98 4.05
N VAL A 30 12.65 -15.44 5.25
CA VAL A 30 13.97 -15.32 5.90
C VAL A 30 14.13 -16.22 7.13
N ASP A 31 15.38 -16.42 7.55
CA ASP A 31 15.67 -17.09 8.81
C ASP A 31 15.32 -16.22 10.03
N GLN A 32 14.98 -16.86 11.16
CA GLN A 32 14.64 -16.17 12.40
C GLN A 32 15.71 -15.16 12.84
N LYS A 33 16.98 -15.53 12.66
CA LYS A 33 18.15 -14.67 12.94
C LYS A 33 18.19 -13.37 12.12
N HIS A 34 17.46 -13.31 11.00
CA HIS A 34 17.42 -12.17 10.07
C HIS A 34 16.07 -11.43 10.08
N LEU A 35 15.11 -11.81 10.94
CA LEU A 35 13.78 -11.18 10.99
C LEU A 35 13.85 -9.66 11.28
N GLY A 36 14.78 -9.23 12.13
CA GLY A 36 14.99 -7.81 12.41
C GLY A 36 15.44 -7.03 11.17
N VAL A 37 16.41 -7.57 10.43
CA VAL A 37 16.91 -6.96 9.17
C VAL A 37 15.81 -6.94 8.11
N ALA A 38 15.07 -8.04 7.94
CA ALA A 38 13.99 -8.12 6.97
C ALA A 38 12.85 -7.13 7.26
N THR A 39 12.46 -7.00 8.53
CA THR A 39 11.41 -6.06 8.95
C THR A 39 11.87 -4.61 8.84
N GLY A 40 13.13 -4.33 9.19
CA GLY A 40 13.74 -3.01 9.00
C GLY A 40 13.78 -2.60 7.52
N MET A 41 14.25 -3.50 6.65
CA MET A 41 14.28 -3.29 5.20
C MET A 41 12.87 -3.08 4.62
N LEU A 42 11.90 -3.87 5.06
CA LEU A 42 10.50 -3.70 4.66
C LEU A 42 9.95 -2.32 5.06
N THR A 43 10.30 -1.84 6.26
CA THR A 43 9.87 -0.53 6.74
C THR A 43 10.54 0.61 5.98
N PHE A 44 11.84 0.48 5.70
CA PHE A 44 12.58 1.42 4.86
C PHE A 44 11.99 1.51 3.45
N LEU A 45 11.78 0.36 2.78
CA LEU A 45 11.17 0.30 1.45
C LEU A 45 9.76 0.89 1.43
N ARG A 46 8.98 0.69 2.50
CA ARG A 46 7.65 1.30 2.63
C ARG A 46 7.73 2.82 2.70
N SER A 47 8.65 3.35 3.51
CA SER A 47 8.87 4.80 3.61
C SER A 47 9.31 5.37 2.27
N LEU A 48 10.32 4.76 1.64
CA LEU A 48 10.82 5.15 0.32
C LEU A 48 9.71 5.13 -0.74
N GLY A 49 8.93 4.04 -0.80
CA GLY A 49 7.80 3.91 -1.73
C GLY A 49 6.73 4.97 -1.52
N SER A 50 6.43 5.32 -0.25
CA SER A 50 5.47 6.37 0.07
C SER A 50 5.96 7.75 -0.39
N ALA A 51 7.23 8.08 -0.15
CA ALA A 51 7.83 9.34 -0.60
C ALA A 51 7.83 9.46 -2.14
N LEU A 52 8.21 8.39 -2.83
CA LEU A 52 8.18 8.34 -4.31
C LEU A 52 6.75 8.45 -4.84
N GLY A 53 5.79 7.75 -4.24
CA GLY A 53 4.38 7.82 -4.64
C GLY A 53 3.79 9.22 -4.48
N VAL A 54 4.06 9.87 -3.35
CA VAL A 54 3.63 11.27 -3.11
C VAL A 54 4.30 12.21 -4.10
N ALA A 55 5.60 12.04 -4.40
CA ALA A 55 6.31 12.88 -5.37
C ALA A 55 5.72 12.77 -6.79
N VAL A 56 5.43 11.55 -7.26
CA VAL A 56 4.81 11.33 -8.59
C VAL A 56 3.43 11.96 -8.66
N LEU A 57 2.57 11.69 -7.67
CA LEU A 57 1.21 12.25 -7.63
C LEU A 57 1.23 13.78 -7.50
N GLY A 58 2.16 14.33 -6.71
CA GLY A 58 2.37 15.76 -6.57
C GLY A 58 2.82 16.41 -7.88
N ALA A 59 3.75 15.80 -8.61
CA ALA A 59 4.19 16.28 -9.91
C ALA A 59 3.05 16.29 -10.94
N ILE A 60 2.19 15.26 -10.94
CA ILE A 60 0.99 15.20 -11.80
C ILE A 60 0.01 16.29 -11.41
N ALA A 61 -0.28 16.45 -10.12
CA ALA A 61 -1.20 17.47 -9.65
C ALA A 61 -0.74 18.89 -10.03
N LEU A 62 0.55 19.19 -9.85
CA LEU A 62 1.14 20.46 -10.29
C LEU A 62 1.10 20.62 -11.81
N GLY A 63 1.42 19.57 -12.57
CA GLY A 63 1.40 19.58 -14.03
C GLY A 63 0.01 19.84 -14.64
N TYR A 64 -1.04 19.39 -13.97
CA TYR A 64 -2.43 19.66 -14.36
C TYR A 64 -3.06 20.86 -13.63
N SER A 65 -2.27 21.66 -12.91
CA SER A 65 -2.73 22.82 -12.13
C SER A 65 -3.87 22.48 -11.14
N ILE A 66 -3.84 21.26 -10.59
CA ILE A 66 -4.80 20.82 -9.58
C ILE A 66 -4.47 21.58 -8.30
N PRO A 67 -5.44 22.30 -7.71
CA PRO A 67 -5.18 23.09 -6.52
C PRO A 67 -4.83 22.18 -5.34
N LEU A 68 -3.59 22.28 -4.86
CA LEU A 68 -3.07 21.52 -3.73
C LEU A 68 -3.18 22.37 -2.45
N GLY A 69 -4.31 22.28 -1.77
CA GLY A 69 -4.51 22.90 -0.45
C GLY A 69 -4.64 24.42 -0.50
N ALA A 70 -3.54 25.16 -0.27
CA ALA A 70 -3.54 26.61 -0.03
C ALA A 70 -4.12 27.44 -1.19
N GLU A 71 -4.02 26.93 -2.43
CA GLU A 71 -4.57 27.53 -3.65
C GLU A 71 -6.10 27.34 -3.76
N ALA A 72 -6.69 26.38 -3.04
CA ALA A 72 -8.11 26.02 -3.16
C ALA A 72 -9.06 27.03 -2.49
N GLY A 73 -8.56 27.85 -1.55
CA GLY A 73 -9.36 28.82 -0.79
C GLY A 73 -9.86 30.03 -1.58
N GLY A 74 -9.39 30.23 -2.82
CA GLY A 74 -9.71 31.40 -3.65
C GLY A 74 -10.56 31.14 -4.89
N LEU A 75 -10.87 29.88 -5.24
CA LEU A 75 -11.57 29.57 -6.49
C LEU A 75 -13.09 29.57 -6.32
N LYS A 76 -13.76 30.48 -7.05
CA LYS A 76 -15.19 30.37 -7.35
C LYS A 76 -15.46 28.98 -7.95
N ALA A 77 -16.52 28.32 -7.50
CA ALA A 77 -16.98 26.96 -7.87
C ALA A 77 -17.15 26.67 -9.39
N SER A 78 -16.82 27.62 -10.26
CA SER A 78 -16.96 27.57 -11.71
C SER A 78 -15.88 26.74 -12.45
N ARG A 79 -14.78 26.34 -11.81
CA ARG A 79 -13.75 25.46 -12.44
C ARG A 79 -13.85 23.98 -12.02
N ILE A 80 -14.77 23.62 -11.12
CA ILE A 80 -14.99 22.23 -10.66
C ILE A 80 -15.63 21.36 -11.78
N ALA A 81 -15.96 21.94 -12.93
CA ALA A 81 -16.56 21.23 -14.06
C ALA A 81 -15.58 20.31 -14.83
N ASP A 82 -14.25 20.51 -14.73
CA ASP A 82 -13.27 19.67 -15.41
C ASP A 82 -12.80 18.51 -14.50
N ALA A 83 -13.42 17.34 -14.70
CA ALA A 83 -13.05 16.10 -14.02
C ALA A 83 -11.76 15.47 -14.58
N PHE A 84 -11.26 15.94 -15.72
CA PHE A 84 -10.14 15.34 -16.44
C PHE A 84 -8.84 15.29 -15.60
N PRO A 85 -8.36 16.39 -14.99
CA PRO A 85 -7.18 16.36 -14.12
C PRO A 85 -7.29 15.38 -12.94
N PHE A 86 -8.45 15.35 -12.28
CA PHE A 86 -8.70 14.43 -11.18
C PHE A 86 -8.72 12.98 -11.65
N SER A 87 -9.29 12.69 -12.82
CA SER A 87 -9.30 11.33 -13.39
C SER A 87 -7.88 10.82 -13.64
N VAL A 88 -6.96 11.67 -14.13
CA VAL A 88 -5.56 11.29 -14.35
C VAL A 88 -4.86 10.93 -13.03
N LEU A 89 -5.11 11.67 -11.95
CA LEU A 89 -4.62 11.31 -10.61
C LEU A 89 -5.15 9.96 -10.15
N PHE A 90 -6.47 9.73 -10.26
CA PHE A 90 -7.09 8.47 -9.84
C PHE A 90 -6.60 7.28 -10.66
N TYR A 91 -6.48 7.42 -11.99
CA TYR A 91 -5.96 6.35 -12.85
C TYR A 91 -4.48 6.08 -12.60
N THR A 92 -3.68 7.11 -12.33
CA THR A 92 -2.26 6.91 -11.97
C THR A 92 -2.14 6.18 -10.64
N LEU A 93 -2.90 6.59 -9.63
CA LEU A 93 -2.94 5.90 -8.34
C LEU A 93 -3.40 4.44 -8.49
N ALA A 94 -4.45 4.20 -9.28
CA ALA A 94 -4.93 2.86 -9.58
C ALA A 94 -3.87 2.00 -10.29
N ALA A 95 -3.15 2.56 -11.27
CA ALA A 95 -2.07 1.87 -11.98
C ALA A 95 -0.91 1.51 -11.04
N MET A 96 -0.50 2.43 -10.16
CA MET A 96 0.52 2.15 -9.13
C MET A 96 0.07 1.04 -8.17
N MET A 97 -1.21 1.03 -7.80
CA MET A 97 -1.78 0.03 -6.90
C MET A 97 -1.86 -1.34 -7.58
N LEU A 98 -2.24 -1.40 -8.85
CA LEU A 98 -2.23 -2.62 -9.66
C LEU A 98 -0.81 -3.16 -9.84
N ALA A 99 0.18 -2.31 -10.07
CA ALA A 99 1.58 -2.72 -10.15
C ALA A 99 2.05 -3.34 -8.82
N GLY A 100 1.78 -2.69 -7.68
CA GLY A 100 2.10 -3.22 -6.36
C GLY A 100 1.37 -4.53 -6.05
N SER A 101 0.10 -4.64 -6.44
CA SER A 101 -0.69 -5.87 -6.30
C SER A 101 -0.13 -7.00 -7.17
N ALA A 102 0.26 -6.71 -8.41
CA ALA A 102 0.88 -7.68 -9.31
C ALA A 102 2.23 -8.18 -8.78
N ILE A 103 3.06 -7.30 -8.21
CA ILE A 103 4.32 -7.70 -7.55
C ILE A 103 4.04 -8.67 -6.40
N ASN A 104 3.01 -8.41 -5.58
CA ASN A 104 2.60 -9.33 -4.52
C ASN A 104 2.05 -10.65 -5.09
N ALA A 105 1.30 -10.61 -6.19
CA ALA A 105 0.75 -11.81 -6.82
C ALA A 105 1.82 -12.71 -7.47
N LEU A 106 2.93 -12.12 -7.91
CA LEU A 106 4.08 -12.84 -8.47
C LEU A 106 4.99 -13.46 -7.40
N MET A 107 4.76 -13.16 -6.11
CA MET A 107 5.61 -13.66 -5.03
C MET A 107 5.43 -15.18 -4.88
N PRO A 108 6.50 -16.00 -5.03
CA PRO A 108 6.40 -17.44 -4.91
C PRO A 108 5.94 -17.86 -3.51
N HIS A 109 4.94 -18.74 -3.44
CA HIS A 109 4.40 -19.21 -2.17
C HIS A 109 5.42 -20.15 -1.49
N LYS A 110 6.08 -19.66 -0.44
CA LYS A 110 6.86 -20.50 0.47
C LYS A 110 5.92 -21.03 1.55
N PRO A 111 5.92 -22.35 1.86
CA PRO A 111 5.06 -22.88 2.91
C PRO A 111 5.30 -22.10 4.21
N LEU A 112 4.22 -21.77 4.91
CA LEU A 112 4.29 -21.06 6.18
C LEU A 112 5.13 -21.88 7.15
N ARG A 113 6.15 -21.24 7.74
CA ARG A 113 7.01 -21.85 8.73
C ARG A 113 6.17 -22.15 9.97
N GLY A 114 5.67 -23.37 10.07
CA GLY A 114 4.97 -23.87 11.23
C GLY A 114 5.87 -23.80 12.47
N ARG A 115 5.29 -23.47 13.62
CA ARG A 115 5.96 -23.60 14.91
C ARG A 115 6.42 -25.06 15.01
N ALA A 116 7.72 -25.30 15.11
CA ALA A 116 8.19 -26.60 15.55
C ALA A 116 7.56 -26.83 16.93
N GLU A 117 6.62 -27.76 17.01
CA GLU A 117 6.16 -28.30 18.28
C GLU A 117 7.39 -28.97 18.89
N THR A 118 8.19 -28.22 19.65
CA THR A 118 9.04 -28.82 20.66
C THR A 118 8.08 -29.51 21.61
N PRO A 119 8.03 -30.85 21.67
CA PRO A 119 7.18 -31.54 22.62
C PRO A 119 7.52 -30.97 24.00
N ALA A 120 6.52 -30.49 24.74
CA ALA A 120 6.74 -30.09 26.12
C ALA A 120 7.51 -31.22 26.82
N PRO A 121 8.61 -30.95 27.54
CA PRO A 121 9.31 -31.99 28.26
C PRO A 121 8.26 -32.66 29.14
N ALA A 122 7.96 -33.93 28.85
CA ALA A 122 7.06 -34.72 29.65
C ALA A 122 7.57 -34.59 31.09
N LEU A 123 6.77 -33.96 31.94
CA LEU A 123 7.06 -33.87 33.36
C LEU A 123 7.29 -35.31 33.82
N ALA A 124 8.54 -35.61 34.17
CA ALA A 124 8.89 -36.87 34.78
C ALA A 124 8.12 -36.93 36.11
N GLU A 125 7.08 -37.76 36.14
CA GLU A 125 6.46 -38.24 37.37
C GLU A 125 7.45 -39.12 38.15
#